data_AF-A0AAU6Z8C3-F1
#
_entry.id   AF-A0AAU6Z8C3-F1
#
_cell.length_a   1.000
_cell.length_b   1.000
_cell.length_c   1.000
_cell.angle_alpha   90.00
_cell.angle_beta   90.00
_cell.angle_gamma   90.00
#
_symmetry.space_group_name_H-M   'P 1'
#
loop_
_entity.id
_entity.type
_entity.pdbx_description
1 polymer ?
#
loop_
_entity_poly.entity_id
_entity_poly.type
_entity_poly.pdbx_seq_one_letter_code
_entity_poly.pdbx_strand_id
1 'polypeptide(L)'
;MNSTARVEIDLVDEERKLLWRGLLEWGGPARCSEAMAIALGFRGVADLLEEGQRMADDLKAGRALTRCDWRRALLATEVAFASDVVGSGIDWSTTTGMDDDRTLRVLRSAQRKLASAID
;
A
#
# COMPACT_ATOMS: atom_id res chain seq x y z
N MET A 1 -13.72 8.36 15.39
CA MET A 1 -13.44 9.52 14.52
C MET A 1 -12.18 9.22 13.71
N ASN A 2 -12.30 9.09 12.39
CA ASN A 2 -11.11 9.06 11.53
C ASN A 2 -10.47 10.44 11.61
N SER A 3 -9.27 10.51 12.20
CA SER A 3 -8.50 11.75 12.22
C SER A 3 -8.06 12.08 10.80
N THR A 4 -8.45 13.26 10.32
CA THR A 4 -7.99 13.83 9.05
C THR A 4 -6.58 14.43 9.18
N ALA A 5 -6.02 14.47 10.40
CA ALA A 5 -4.67 14.93 10.62
C ALA A 5 -3.67 14.01 9.90
N ARG A 6 -2.80 14.62 9.09
CA ARG A 6 -1.70 13.93 8.42
C ARG A 6 -0.55 13.72 9.41
N VAL A 7 0.06 12.54 9.34
CA VAL A 7 1.18 12.12 10.18
C VAL A 7 2.37 11.86 9.25
N GLU A 8 3.44 12.62 9.44
CA GLU A 8 4.70 12.37 8.74
C GLU A 8 5.38 11.15 9.35
N ILE A 9 5.85 10.24 8.49
CA ILE A 9 6.62 9.06 8.88
C ILE A 9 7.89 9.09 8.03
N ASP A 10 9.04 8.98 8.68
CA ASP A 10 10.35 9.03 8.04
C ASP A 10 10.63 7.74 7.24
N LEU A 11 9.99 7.63 6.08
CA LEU A 11 10.20 6.58 5.09
C LEU A 11 11.25 7.02 4.08
N VAL A 12 12.21 6.14 3.80
CA VAL A 12 13.15 6.32 2.69
C VAL A 12 12.45 6.12 1.35
N ASP A 13 13.04 6.61 0.27
CA ASP A 13 12.44 6.57 -1.08
C ASP A 13 12.00 5.17 -1.50
N GLU A 14 12.77 4.14 -1.15
CA GLU A 14 12.43 2.74 -1.46
C GLU A 14 11.21 2.24 -0.69
N GLU A 15 11.01 2.67 0.56
CA GLU A 15 9.82 2.30 1.35
C GLU A 15 8.59 3.03 0.81
N ARG A 16 8.71 4.32 0.45
CA ARG A 16 7.64 5.05 -0.24
C ARG A 16 7.31 4.41 -1.57
N LYS A 17 8.34 4.00 -2.34
CA LYS A 17 8.21 3.30 -3.61
C LYS A 17 7.44 2.01 -3.49
N LEU A 18 7.79 1.18 -2.51
CA LEU A 18 7.07 -0.05 -2.22
C LEU A 18 5.58 0.22 -2.01
N LEU A 19 5.23 1.18 -1.15
CA LEU A 19 3.84 1.46 -0.79
C LEU A 19 3.01 2.01 -1.95
N TRP A 20 3.53 2.99 -2.71
CA TRP A 20 2.77 3.52 -3.84
C TRP A 20 2.65 2.52 -4.97
N ARG A 21 3.67 1.67 -5.19
CA ARG A 21 3.57 0.56 -6.13
C ARG A 21 2.50 -0.44 -5.72
N GLY A 22 2.52 -0.89 -4.46
CA GLY A 22 1.55 -1.84 -3.93
C GLY A 22 0.10 -1.35 -4.05
N LEU A 23 -0.13 -0.04 -3.90
CA LEU A 23 -1.44 0.56 -4.15
C LEU A 23 -1.87 0.48 -5.62
N LEU A 24 -0.96 0.73 -6.56
CA LEU A 24 -1.29 0.74 -7.99
C LEU A 24 -1.52 -0.67 -8.58
N GLU A 25 -1.00 -1.73 -7.95
CA GLU A 25 -1.25 -3.11 -8.40
C GLU A 25 -2.74 -3.46 -8.43
N TRP A 26 -3.56 -2.83 -7.59
CA TRP A 26 -5.01 -3.05 -7.54
C TRP A 26 -5.78 -2.44 -8.72
N GLY A 27 -5.19 -1.48 -9.43
CA GLY A 27 -5.69 -1.00 -10.72
C GLY A 27 -5.19 -1.82 -11.91
N GLY A 28 -4.39 -2.87 -11.66
CA GLY A 28 -3.76 -3.70 -12.67
C GLY A 28 -3.96 -5.21 -12.41
N PRO A 29 -2.90 -5.98 -12.19
CA PRO A 29 -2.95 -7.46 -12.14
C PRO A 29 -3.70 -8.02 -10.93
N ALA A 30 -3.78 -7.28 -9.81
CA ALA A 30 -4.48 -7.76 -8.64
C ALA A 30 -6.00 -7.80 -8.88
N ARG A 31 -6.62 -8.92 -8.50
CA ARG A 31 -8.05 -9.19 -8.75
C ARG A 31 -8.87 -8.70 -7.57
N CYS A 32 -9.08 -7.40 -7.48
CA CYS A 32 -9.85 -6.83 -6.38
C CYS A 32 -11.33 -7.22 -6.47
N SER A 33 -11.87 -7.79 -5.39
CA SER A 33 -13.31 -7.95 -5.18
C SER A 33 -13.83 -6.91 -4.20
N GLU A 34 -15.13 -6.63 -4.18
CA GLU A 34 -15.75 -5.73 -3.20
C GLU A 34 -15.43 -6.15 -1.75
N ALA A 35 -15.50 -7.45 -1.47
CA ALA A 35 -15.16 -7.98 -0.15
C ALA A 35 -13.69 -7.74 0.23
N MET A 36 -12.77 -7.85 -0.75
CA MET A 36 -11.35 -7.56 -0.52
C MET A 36 -11.13 -6.06 -0.30
N ALA A 37 -11.73 -5.18 -1.11
CA ALA A 37 -11.61 -3.74 -0.92
C ALA A 37 -12.10 -3.31 0.48
N ILE A 38 -13.20 -3.88 0.95
CA ILE A 38 -13.72 -3.65 2.30
C ILE A 38 -12.75 -4.20 3.37
N ALA A 39 -12.20 -5.40 3.18
CA ALA A 39 -11.22 -5.98 4.10
C ALA A 39 -9.93 -5.13 4.20
N LEU A 40 -9.51 -4.49 3.11
CA LEU A 40 -8.39 -3.56 3.07
C LEU A 40 -8.71 -2.18 3.70
N GLY A 41 -9.97 -1.98 4.12
CA GLY A 41 -10.43 -0.78 4.82
C GLY A 41 -11.01 0.30 3.92
N PHE A 42 -11.31 0.00 2.65
CA PHE A 42 -11.99 0.91 1.72
C PHE A 42 -13.51 0.67 1.72
N ARG A 43 -14.28 1.54 1.06
CA ARG A 43 -15.74 1.39 0.97
C ARG A 43 -16.19 0.40 -0.12
N GLY A 44 -15.29 0.05 -1.03
CA GLY A 44 -15.53 -0.81 -2.19
C GLY A 44 -14.43 -0.64 -3.23
N VAL A 45 -14.53 -1.34 -4.36
CA VAL A 45 -13.47 -1.33 -5.40
C VAL A 45 -13.25 0.07 -5.96
N ALA A 46 -14.31 0.83 -6.24
CA ALA A 46 -14.19 2.19 -6.76
C ALA A 46 -13.44 3.13 -5.79
N ASP A 47 -13.78 3.05 -4.50
CA ASP A 47 -13.12 3.84 -3.44
C ASP A 47 -11.65 3.43 -3.28
N LEU A 48 -11.34 2.14 -3.42
CA LEU A 48 -9.98 1.63 -3.39
C LEU A 48 -9.12 2.16 -4.56
N LEU A 49 -9.67 2.23 -5.77
CA LEU A 49 -8.94 2.77 -6.92
C LEU A 49 -8.73 4.28 -6.81
N GLU A 50 -9.77 5.03 -6.42
CA GLU A 50 -9.72 6.49 -6.27
C GLU A 50 -8.76 6.90 -5.13
N GLU A 51 -8.99 6.39 -3.92
CA GLU A 51 -8.15 6.72 -2.76
C GLU A 51 -6.77 6.09 -2.88
N GLY A 52 -6.65 4.91 -3.48
CA GLY A 52 -5.37 4.27 -3.77
C GLY A 52 -4.49 5.13 -4.68
N GLN A 53 -5.06 5.68 -5.75
CA GLN A 53 -4.35 6.61 -6.63
C GLN A 53 -3.94 7.89 -5.89
N ARG A 54 -4.86 8.50 -5.12
CA ARG A 54 -4.55 9.70 -4.32
C ARG A 54 -3.40 9.45 -3.35
N MET A 55 -3.41 8.33 -2.62
CA MET A 55 -2.36 7.96 -1.68
C MET A 55 -1.04 7.68 -2.39
N ALA A 56 -1.08 7.00 -3.55
CA ALA A 56 0.11 6.75 -4.36
C ALA A 56 0.78 8.06 -4.82
N ASP A 57 0.00 9.06 -5.23
CA ASP A 57 0.51 10.37 -5.62
C ASP A 57 1.07 11.16 -4.44
N ASP A 58 0.43 11.09 -3.28
CA ASP A 58 0.94 11.67 -2.03
C ASP A 58 2.29 11.04 -1.63
N LEU A 59 2.39 9.71 -1.65
CA LEU A 59 3.63 8.98 -1.35
C LEU A 59 4.75 9.32 -2.33
N LYS A 60 4.47 9.34 -3.63
CA LYS A 60 5.42 9.67 -4.70
C LYS A 60 5.94 11.10 -4.58
N ALA A 61 5.10 12.01 -4.10
CA ALA A 61 5.47 13.40 -3.89
C ALA A 61 6.05 13.71 -2.49
N GLY A 62 6.30 12.68 -1.67
CA GLY A 62 6.88 12.90 -0.34
C GLY A 62 5.90 13.42 0.72
N ARG A 63 4.58 13.43 0.47
CA ARG A 63 3.58 14.01 1.38
C ARG A 63 3.14 13.01 2.46
N ALA A 64 2.89 13.51 3.67
CA ALA A 64 2.28 12.76 4.75
C ALA A 64 0.87 12.26 4.41
N LEU A 65 0.51 11.09 4.95
CA LEU A 65 -0.84 10.51 4.89
C LEU A 65 -1.54 10.61 6.26
N THR A 66 -2.84 10.35 6.30
CA THR A 66 -3.55 10.17 7.58
C THR A 66 -3.19 8.81 8.20
N ARG A 67 -3.42 8.62 9.51
CA ARG A 67 -3.21 7.31 10.17
C ARG A 67 -4.03 6.18 9.55
N CYS A 68 -5.22 6.50 9.00
CA CYS A 68 -6.05 5.51 8.32
C CYS A 68 -5.44 5.13 6.97
N ASP A 69 -5.03 6.13 6.20
CA ASP A 69 -4.38 5.94 4.90
C ASP A 69 -3.06 5.18 5.01
N TRP A 70 -2.25 5.43 6.04
CA TRP A 70 -1.05 4.65 6.30
C TRP A 70 -1.35 3.16 6.50
N ARG A 71 -2.38 2.83 7.28
CA ARG A 71 -2.81 1.43 7.48
C ARG A 71 -3.33 0.80 6.19
N ARG A 72 -4.14 1.53 5.43
CA ARG A 72 -4.67 1.09 4.13
C ARG A 72 -3.55 0.82 3.13
N ALA A 73 -2.60 1.75 2.99
CA ALA A 73 -1.47 1.62 2.09
C ALA A 73 -0.58 0.41 2.46
N LEU A 74 -0.29 0.23 3.75
CA LEU A 74 0.49 -0.91 4.21
C LEU A 74 -0.23 -2.23 3.92
N LEU A 75 -1.48 -2.37 4.36
CA LEU A 75 -2.23 -3.62 4.22
C LEU A 75 -2.50 -3.97 2.74
N ALA A 76 -2.86 -2.97 1.92
CA ALA A 76 -3.04 -3.16 0.49
C ALA A 76 -1.75 -3.63 -0.19
N THR A 77 -0.60 -3.11 0.24
CA THR A 77 0.71 -3.52 -0.29
C THR A 77 1.07 -4.95 0.14
N GLU A 78 0.84 -5.31 1.40
CA GLU A 78 1.10 -6.65 1.92
C GLU A 78 0.31 -7.72 1.16
N VAL A 79 -0.99 -7.48 0.95
CA VAL A 79 -1.86 -8.42 0.24
C VAL A 79 -1.52 -8.47 -1.25
N ALA A 80 -1.27 -7.32 -1.88
CA ALA A 80 -0.88 -7.25 -3.29
C ALA A 80 0.43 -8.02 -3.55
N PHE A 81 1.41 -7.91 -2.66
CA PHE A 81 2.67 -8.62 -2.78
C PHE A 81 2.54 -10.12 -2.48
N ALA A 82 1.92 -10.49 -1.36
CA ALA A 82 2.02 -11.86 -0.84
C ALA A 82 1.03 -12.86 -1.44
N SER A 83 -0.01 -12.40 -2.15
CA SER A 83 -1.08 -13.28 -2.65
C SER A 83 -1.07 -13.42 -4.16
N ASP A 84 -1.03 -14.67 -4.64
CA ASP A 84 -1.32 -15.00 -6.05
C ASP A 84 -2.81 -15.15 -6.33
N VAL A 85 -3.64 -15.28 -5.28
CA VAL A 85 -5.08 -15.51 -5.43
C VAL A 85 -5.82 -14.20 -5.70
N VAL A 86 -5.45 -13.15 -4.96
CA VAL A 86 -6.10 -11.83 -5.06
C VAL A 86 -5.12 -10.72 -5.42
N GLY A 87 -3.83 -10.90 -5.16
CA GLY A 87 -2.79 -9.91 -5.39
C GLY A 87 -2.08 -10.11 -6.73
N SER A 88 -0.85 -9.62 -6.78
CA SER A 88 0.04 -9.59 -7.93
C SER A 88 1.24 -10.53 -7.74
N GLY A 89 1.22 -11.51 -6.82
CA GLY A 89 2.46 -12.21 -6.39
C GLY A 89 3.38 -12.68 -7.54
N ILE A 90 2.87 -13.50 -8.48
CA ILE A 90 3.63 -13.94 -9.67
C ILE A 90 4.04 -12.77 -10.58
N ASP A 91 3.18 -11.76 -10.71
CA ASP A 91 3.41 -10.60 -11.60
C ASP A 91 4.24 -9.49 -10.94
N TRP A 92 4.45 -9.55 -9.62
CA TRP A 92 4.95 -8.45 -8.79
C TRP A 92 6.31 -7.95 -9.24
N SER A 93 7.25 -8.87 -9.46
CA SER A 93 8.60 -8.52 -9.92
C SER A 93 8.57 -7.88 -11.32
N THR A 94 7.63 -8.29 -12.17
CA THR A 94 7.46 -7.76 -13.53
C THR A 94 6.82 -6.38 -13.51
N THR A 95 5.75 -6.19 -12.74
CA THR A 95 5.00 -4.92 -12.71
C THR A 95 5.70 -3.86 -11.88
N THR A 96 6.37 -4.23 -10.79
CA THR A 96 7.00 -3.28 -9.86
C THR A 96 8.50 -3.08 -10.12
N GLY A 97 9.19 -4.10 -10.63
CA GLY A 97 10.65 -4.17 -10.74
C GLY A 97 11.36 -4.53 -9.42
N MET A 98 10.62 -5.06 -8.43
CA MET A 98 11.16 -5.47 -7.13
C MET A 98 11.05 -6.99 -6.99
N ASP A 99 12.19 -7.68 -6.81
CA ASP A 99 12.19 -9.10 -6.47
C ASP A 99 11.68 -9.34 -5.02
N ASP A 100 11.30 -10.58 -4.71
CA ASP A 100 10.70 -10.96 -3.43
C ASP A 100 11.62 -10.66 -2.24
N ASP A 101 12.91 -10.98 -2.38
CA ASP A 101 13.92 -10.79 -1.35
C ASP A 101 14.08 -9.31 -0.99
N ARG A 102 14.17 -8.44 -2.00
CA ARG A 102 14.19 -6.98 -1.86
C ARG A 102 12.88 -6.49 -1.27
N THR A 103 11.75 -6.98 -1.79
CA THR A 103 10.42 -6.55 -1.34
C THR A 103 10.20 -6.87 0.13
N LEU A 104 10.51 -8.09 0.57
CA LEU A 104 10.41 -8.50 1.98
C LEU A 104 11.29 -7.66 2.90
N ARG A 105 12.54 -7.37 2.50
CA ARG A 105 13.44 -6.51 3.31
C ARG A 105 12.88 -5.10 3.47
N VAL A 106 12.43 -4.48 2.38
CA VAL A 106 11.87 -3.13 2.40
C VAL A 106 10.54 -3.10 3.16
N LEU A 107 9.68 -4.08 2.96
CA LEU A 107 8.39 -4.21 3.64
C LEU A 107 8.56 -4.31 5.15
N ARG A 108 9.50 -5.15 5.63
CA ARG A 108 9.79 -5.29 7.06
C ARG A 108 10.35 -4.00 7.66
N SER A 109 11.12 -3.23 6.90
CA SER A 109 11.59 -1.91 7.33
C SER A 109 10.45 -0.91 7.48
N ALA A 110 9.60 -0.79 6.45
CA ALA A 110 8.41 0.05 6.47
C ALA A 110 7.46 -0.31 7.62
N GLN A 111 7.16 -1.60 7.81
CA GLN A 111 6.29 -2.10 8.89
C GLN A 111 6.75 -1.67 10.28
N ARG A 112 8.06 -1.74 10.58
CA ARG A 112 8.58 -1.31 11.89
C ARG A 112 8.36 0.18 12.14
N LYS A 113 8.61 1.01 11.12
CA LYS A 113 8.41 2.46 11.20
C LYS A 113 6.93 2.80 11.36
N LEU A 114 6.09 2.18 10.53
CA LEU A 114 4.64 2.35 10.56
C LEU A 114 4.03 1.92 11.88
N ALA A 115 4.37 0.74 12.41
CA ALA A 115 3.89 0.26 13.70
C ALA A 115 4.15 1.27 14.84
N SER A 116 5.35 1.85 14.89
CA SER A 116 5.69 2.85 15.90
C SER A 116 4.90 4.17 15.82
N ALA A 117 4.34 4.49 14.64
CA ALA A 117 3.68 5.77 14.36
C ALA A 117 2.14 5.67 14.28
N ILE A 118 1.60 4.47 14.01
CA ILE A 118 0.18 4.24 13.78
C ILE A 118 -0.49 3.34 14.82
N ASP A 119 0.21 2.90 15.86
CA ASP A 119 -0.44 2.36 17.07
C ASP A 119 -1.22 3.47 17.81
#